data_AF-A0A6A1VU94-F1
#
_entry.id   AF-A0A6A1VU94-F1
#
_cell.length_a   1.000
_cell.length_b   1.000
_cell.length_c   1.000
_cell.angle_alpha   90.00
_cell.angle_beta   90.00
_cell.angle_gamma   90.00
#
_symmetry.space_group_name_H-M   'P 1'
#
loop_
_entity.id
_entity.type
_entity.pdbx_description
1 polymer ?
#
loop_
_entity_poly.entity_id
_entity_poly.type
_entity_poly.pdbx_seq_one_letter_code
_entity_poly.pdbx_strand_id
1 'polypeptide(L)'
;MEGCKGARSKEIEDVLILSGDHLYRMDYMDFVHNHRQSGADITISSVPMDDSRASDFGLMKIDNKGRILSFSEKPKGEDLKAMQVDTTVLGLSKEEAQKKPYIASMGVYVFKKEILLNLLRWRFPTANDFGSEIIPASANEFFIKAYLFNNYWEDIGTIRSFFEANLALTQHPPRFSFYDETKPMYTSRRNLPPSKIDNSKIVDSIISHGSFLTNCFIEHSVVGIRSRISSNVHLKDTVMLGADYYETEPEVVALFAEGRGPVGIGENSKIQDCIIDKNARIGKNVVIANSEGVQEGDRSDEGFYIRSGVTVILKNSVIQDGVVI
;
A
#
# COMPACT_ATOMS: atom_id res chain seq x y z
N MET A 1 12.86 36.64 35.36
CA MET A 1 11.85 36.06 34.45
C MET A 1 12.50 35.89 33.10
N GLU A 2 13.09 34.73 32.88
CA GLU A 2 13.70 34.35 31.60
C GLU A 2 12.60 34.17 30.56
N GLY A 3 12.48 35.15 29.65
CA GLY A 3 11.68 35.02 28.45
C GLY A 3 12.35 34.01 27.51
N CYS A 4 11.59 32.98 27.12
CA CYS A 4 12.02 31.90 26.25
C CYS A 4 12.54 32.46 24.90
N LYS A 5 13.85 32.64 24.77
CA LYS A 5 14.53 32.91 23.50
C LYS A 5 14.94 31.58 22.86
N GLY A 6 14.29 31.25 21.75
CA GLY A 6 14.94 30.53 20.65
C GLY A 6 14.50 29.10 20.38
N ALA A 7 13.43 28.92 19.59
CA ALA A 7 13.47 27.94 18.52
C ALA A 7 14.19 28.61 17.33
N ARG A 8 15.54 28.64 17.37
CA ARG A 8 16.33 28.96 16.17
C ARG A 8 15.90 27.96 15.09
N SER A 9 15.66 28.43 13.87
CA SER A 9 15.47 27.56 12.71
C SER A 9 16.66 26.60 12.66
N LYS A 10 16.45 25.32 12.99
CA LYS A 10 17.49 24.32 12.78
C LYS A 10 17.82 24.32 11.30
N GLU A 11 19.09 24.44 10.97
CA GLU A 11 19.55 24.35 9.59
C GLU A 11 19.23 22.94 9.08
N ILE A 12 18.50 22.88 7.97
CA ILE A 12 18.15 21.61 7.32
C ILE A 12 19.37 21.23 6.48
N GLU A 13 20.04 20.13 6.83
CA GLU A 13 21.19 19.63 6.08
C GLU A 13 20.73 18.69 4.95
N ASP A 14 19.80 17.79 5.27
CA ASP A 14 19.31 16.75 4.37
C ASP A 14 17.78 16.78 4.28
N VAL A 15 17.26 16.40 3.13
CA VAL A 15 15.83 16.27 2.85
C VAL A 15 15.53 14.82 2.50
N LEU A 16 14.66 14.18 3.29
CA LEU A 16 14.11 12.85 3.04
C LEU A 16 12.82 12.98 2.23
N ILE A 17 12.78 12.31 1.09
CA ILE A 17 11.60 12.23 0.20
C ILE A 17 11.10 10.79 0.25
N LEU A 18 9.79 10.61 0.48
CA LEU A 18 9.15 9.31 0.65
C LEU A 18 7.98 9.16 -0.34
N SER A 19 7.78 7.95 -0.87
CA SER A 19 6.52 7.61 -1.54
C SER A 19 5.38 7.44 -0.53
N GLY A 20 4.16 7.75 -0.96
CA GLY A 20 2.95 7.77 -0.12
C GLY A 20 2.16 6.45 -0.10
N ASP A 21 2.51 5.48 -0.93
CA ASP A 21 1.70 4.32 -1.32
C ASP A 21 2.46 3.00 -1.25
N HIS A 22 3.44 2.90 -0.35
CA HIS A 22 4.21 1.68 -0.12
C HIS A 22 3.96 1.11 1.29
N LEU A 23 3.89 -0.21 1.42
CA LEU A 23 3.76 -0.92 2.69
C LEU A 23 5.11 -1.49 3.13
N TYR A 24 5.73 -0.88 4.16
CA TYR A 24 7.00 -1.31 4.73
C TYR A 24 7.24 -0.68 6.11
N ARG A 25 8.28 -1.14 6.81
CA ARG A 25 8.82 -0.50 8.02
C ARG A 25 10.32 -0.32 7.86
N MET A 26 10.80 0.92 7.95
CA MET A 26 12.22 1.27 7.81
C MET A 26 12.67 2.21 8.92
N ASP A 27 13.91 2.05 9.38
CA ASP A 27 14.57 3.05 10.20
C ASP A 27 15.27 4.08 9.30
N TYR A 28 14.68 5.27 9.16
CA TYR A 28 15.28 6.31 8.33
C TYR A 28 16.53 6.93 8.95
N MET A 29 16.78 6.75 10.25
CA MET A 29 18.02 7.25 10.87
C MET A 29 19.23 6.50 10.33
N ASP A 30 19.13 5.18 10.17
CA ASP A 30 20.19 4.36 9.57
C ASP A 30 20.42 4.75 8.11
N PHE A 31 19.34 5.04 7.38
CA PHE A 31 19.40 5.48 5.98
C PHE A 31 20.11 6.84 5.83
N VAL A 32 19.71 7.83 6.63
CA VAL A 32 20.33 9.17 6.65
C VAL A 32 21.76 9.11 7.16
N HIS A 33 22.06 8.26 8.15
CA HIS A 33 23.43 8.06 8.63
C HIS A 33 24.33 7.50 7.53
N ASN A 34 23.86 6.51 6.77
CA ASN A 34 24.58 5.95 5.64
C ASN A 34 24.84 7.00 4.54
N HIS A 35 23.84 7.84 4.24
CA HIS A 35 23.96 8.96 3.31
C HIS A 35 25.13 9.87 3.73
N ARG A 36 25.11 10.35 4.97
CA ARG A 36 26.14 11.26 5.52
C ARG A 36 27.52 10.63 5.55
N GLN A 37 27.65 9.40 6.04
CA GLN A 37 28.94 8.71 6.12
C GLN A 37 29.58 8.50 4.75
N SER A 38 28.76 8.26 3.72
CA SER A 38 29.26 8.08 2.36
C SER A 38 29.70 9.38 1.70
N GLY A 39 29.20 10.52 2.16
CA GLY A 39 29.38 11.81 1.48
C GLY A 39 28.56 11.95 0.19
N ALA A 40 27.62 11.03 -0.08
CA ALA A 40 26.74 11.07 -1.24
C ALA A 40 25.94 12.37 -1.30
N ASP A 41 25.70 12.87 -2.51
CA ASP A 41 24.82 14.02 -2.75
C ASP A 41 23.36 13.59 -2.73
N ILE A 42 23.10 12.36 -3.18
CA ILE A 42 21.80 11.70 -3.21
C ILE A 42 22.00 10.24 -2.80
N THR A 43 21.18 9.73 -1.89
CA THR A 43 21.10 8.29 -1.62
C THR A 43 19.70 7.78 -1.93
N ILE A 44 19.61 6.67 -2.66
CA ILE A 44 18.35 6.05 -3.08
C ILE A 44 18.17 4.73 -2.34
N SER A 45 17.06 4.58 -1.63
CA SER A 45 16.70 3.30 -1.02
C SER A 45 16.27 2.33 -2.11
N SER A 46 16.88 1.16 -2.12
CA SER A 46 16.79 0.17 -3.19
C SER A 46 16.44 -1.19 -2.62
N VAL A 47 15.59 -1.94 -3.32
CA VAL A 47 15.19 -3.31 -2.95
C VAL A 47 15.75 -4.31 -3.96
N PRO A 48 16.25 -5.47 -3.51
CA PRO A 48 16.72 -6.52 -4.40
C PRO A 48 15.51 -7.24 -5.03
N MET A 49 15.52 -7.42 -6.35
CA MET A 49 14.40 -7.94 -7.12
C MET A 49 14.83 -9.12 -7.99
N ASP A 50 13.92 -10.08 -8.15
CA ASP A 50 14.00 -11.14 -9.15
C ASP A 50 13.41 -10.70 -10.51
N ASP A 51 13.62 -11.51 -11.55
CA ASP A 51 13.16 -11.22 -12.91
C ASP A 51 11.64 -11.04 -13.04
N SER A 52 10.83 -11.63 -12.15
CA SER A 52 9.36 -11.66 -12.31
C SER A 52 8.70 -10.29 -12.10
N ARG A 53 9.33 -9.42 -11.32
CA ARG A 53 8.81 -8.09 -10.96
C ARG A 53 9.73 -6.94 -11.38
N ALA A 54 10.96 -7.22 -11.82
CA ALA A 54 11.95 -6.19 -12.09
C ALA A 54 11.51 -5.19 -13.18
N SER A 55 10.72 -5.61 -14.17
CA SER A 55 10.22 -4.74 -15.24
C SER A 55 9.12 -3.76 -14.81
N ASP A 56 8.59 -3.89 -13.59
CA ASP A 56 7.53 -3.03 -13.08
C ASP A 56 8.09 -1.78 -12.38
N PHE A 57 9.40 -1.72 -12.18
CA PHE A 57 10.07 -0.68 -11.40
C PHE A 57 11.23 -0.01 -12.15
N GLY A 58 11.68 1.13 -11.63
CA GLY A 58 12.92 1.77 -12.04
C GLY A 58 14.14 1.05 -11.49
N LEU A 59 14.92 0.43 -12.38
CA LEU A 59 16.11 -0.34 -12.04
C LEU A 59 17.37 0.53 -12.06
N MET A 60 18.36 0.14 -11.26
CA MET A 60 19.63 0.87 -11.16
C MET A 60 20.82 -0.04 -11.43
N LYS A 61 21.81 0.53 -12.12
CA LYS A 61 23.17 -0.03 -12.22
C LYS A 61 24.06 0.59 -11.17
N ILE A 62 24.89 -0.24 -10.55
CA ILE A 62 25.86 0.22 -9.56
C ILE A 62 27.27 -0.23 -9.91
N ASP A 63 28.26 0.53 -9.43
CA ASP A 63 29.66 0.10 -9.39
C ASP A 63 29.94 -0.80 -8.17
N ASN A 64 31.21 -1.19 -8.01
CA ASN A 64 31.69 -2.03 -6.91
C ASN A 64 31.68 -1.37 -5.52
N LYS A 65 31.24 -0.12 -5.41
CA LYS A 65 31.07 0.62 -4.15
C LYS A 65 29.62 1.03 -3.90
N GLY A 66 28.69 0.59 -4.75
CA GLY A 66 27.27 0.93 -4.66
C GLY A 66 26.94 2.34 -5.18
N ARG A 67 27.84 3.00 -5.93
CA ARG A 67 27.51 4.23 -6.65
C ARG A 67 26.62 3.90 -7.84
N ILE A 68 25.53 4.62 -8.01
CA ILE A 68 24.64 4.45 -9.14
C ILE A 68 25.28 5.05 -10.40
N LEU A 69 25.37 4.23 -11.44
CA LEU A 69 25.97 4.56 -12.74
C LEU A 69 24.91 4.93 -13.78
N SER A 70 23.80 4.20 -13.79
CA SER A 70 22.68 4.46 -14.68
C SER A 70 21.37 3.99 -14.06
N PHE A 71 20.28 4.55 -14.57
CA PHE A 71 18.92 4.26 -14.16
C PHE A 71 18.11 3.93 -15.41
N SER A 72 17.20 2.96 -15.31
CA SER A 72 16.27 2.61 -16.39
C SER A 72 14.88 2.41 -15.81
N GLU A 73 13.92 3.20 -16.27
CA GLU A 73 12.53 3.09 -15.84
C GLU A 73 11.83 1.94 -16.56
N LYS A 74 11.30 0.97 -15.81
CA LYS A 74 10.50 -0.17 -16.30
C LYS A 74 11.09 -0.88 -17.54
N PRO A 75 12.39 -1.28 -17.51
CA PRO A 75 13.05 -1.86 -18.66
C PRO A 75 12.46 -3.22 -19.02
N LYS A 76 12.52 -3.58 -20.30
CA LYS A 76 12.00 -4.86 -20.83
C LYS A 76 13.01 -5.50 -21.77
N GLY A 77 12.87 -6.81 -21.98
CA GLY A 77 13.68 -7.55 -22.95
C GLY A 77 15.19 -7.47 -22.67
N GLU A 78 15.97 -7.09 -23.67
CA GLU A 78 17.43 -6.99 -23.54
C GLU A 78 17.85 -5.86 -22.60
N ASP A 79 17.11 -4.75 -22.53
CA ASP A 79 17.39 -3.66 -21.59
C ASP A 79 17.22 -4.12 -20.14
N LEU A 80 16.23 -4.98 -19.87
CA LEU A 80 16.05 -5.59 -18.56
C LEU A 80 17.28 -6.43 -18.19
N LYS A 81 17.71 -7.34 -19.06
CA LYS A 81 18.91 -8.16 -18.81
C LYS A 81 20.15 -7.30 -18.62
N ALA A 82 20.27 -6.22 -19.39
CA ALA A 82 21.37 -5.29 -19.28
C ALA A 82 21.42 -4.64 -17.90
N MET A 83 20.33 -4.56 -17.13
CA MET A 83 20.25 -3.96 -15.79
C MET A 83 20.67 -4.87 -14.63
N GLN A 84 21.06 -6.13 -14.87
CA GLN A 84 21.54 -7.02 -13.79
C GLN A 84 22.80 -6.50 -13.10
N VAL A 85 22.87 -6.59 -11.77
CA VAL A 85 24.00 -6.17 -10.95
C VAL A 85 24.44 -7.30 -10.01
N ASP A 86 25.69 -7.22 -9.55
CA ASP A 86 26.14 -8.05 -8.42
C ASP A 86 25.63 -7.44 -7.11
N THR A 87 24.49 -7.94 -6.63
CA THR A 87 23.87 -7.46 -5.39
C THR A 87 24.64 -7.85 -4.13
N THR A 88 25.68 -8.70 -4.21
CA THR A 88 26.59 -8.95 -3.07
C THR A 88 27.38 -7.70 -2.69
N VAL A 89 27.61 -6.77 -3.62
CA VAL A 89 28.24 -5.46 -3.38
C VAL A 89 27.48 -4.67 -2.32
N LEU A 90 26.16 -4.88 -2.23
CA LEU A 90 25.29 -4.21 -1.27
C LEU A 90 25.04 -5.02 0.02
N GLY A 91 25.65 -6.21 0.15
CA GLY A 91 25.57 -7.04 1.35
C GLY A 91 24.65 -8.26 1.27
N LEU A 92 24.10 -8.61 0.09
CA LEU A 92 23.40 -9.89 -0.09
C LEU A 92 24.37 -11.07 -0.02
N SER A 93 23.88 -12.22 0.43
CA SER A 93 24.61 -13.47 0.26
C SER A 93 24.70 -13.85 -1.23
N LYS A 94 25.69 -14.68 -1.60
CA LYS A 94 25.85 -15.14 -2.99
C LYS A 94 24.61 -15.86 -3.52
N GLU A 95 23.93 -16.63 -2.67
CA GLU A 95 22.72 -17.37 -3.06
C GLU A 95 21.54 -16.42 -3.31
N GLU A 96 21.33 -15.42 -2.44
CA GLU A 96 20.29 -14.42 -2.64
C GLU A 96 20.57 -13.56 -3.86
N ALA A 97 21.83 -13.19 -4.09
CA ALA A 97 22.22 -12.36 -5.22
C ALA A 97 21.97 -13.03 -6.58
N GLN A 98 22.12 -14.35 -6.65
CA GLN A 98 21.75 -15.13 -7.84
C GLN A 98 20.25 -15.11 -8.11
N LYS A 99 19.43 -15.15 -7.06
CA LYS A 99 17.96 -15.13 -7.18
C LYS A 99 17.42 -13.71 -7.40
N LYS A 100 18.15 -12.70 -6.95
CA LYS A 100 17.77 -11.28 -7.01
C LYS A 100 18.88 -10.44 -7.66
N PRO A 101 19.09 -10.60 -8.98
CA PRO A 101 20.17 -9.91 -9.68
C PRO A 101 19.84 -8.46 -10.03
N TYR A 102 18.71 -7.92 -9.56
CA TYR A 102 18.29 -6.54 -9.82
C TYR A 102 18.20 -5.72 -8.53
N ILE A 103 18.36 -4.40 -8.66
CA ILE A 103 18.00 -3.44 -7.62
C ILE A 103 17.01 -2.43 -8.19
N ALA A 104 15.85 -2.33 -7.54
CA ALA A 104 14.80 -1.40 -7.91
C ALA A 104 14.74 -0.24 -6.91
N SER A 105 14.48 0.96 -7.41
CA SER A 105 14.23 2.15 -6.57
C SER A 105 12.91 1.99 -5.84
N MET A 106 12.92 2.24 -4.52
CA MET A 106 11.70 2.27 -3.71
C MET A 106 10.96 3.61 -3.78
N GLY A 107 11.41 4.57 -4.59
CA GLY A 107 10.87 5.93 -4.55
C GLY A 107 11.17 6.69 -3.25
N VAL A 108 12.24 6.29 -2.55
CA VAL A 108 12.65 6.85 -1.25
C VAL A 108 14.08 7.37 -1.36
N TYR A 109 14.27 8.66 -1.09
CA TYR A 109 15.51 9.37 -1.38
C TYR A 109 15.96 10.23 -0.19
N VAL A 110 17.27 10.33 0.03
CA VAL A 110 17.87 11.37 0.86
C VAL A 110 18.70 12.26 -0.04
N PHE A 111 18.43 13.57 -0.01
CA PHE A 111 19.21 14.58 -0.71
C PHE A 111 19.92 15.48 0.29
N LYS A 112 21.15 15.88 -0.01
CA LYS A 112 21.68 17.13 0.57
C LYS A 112 20.77 18.28 0.14
N LYS A 113 20.35 19.14 1.07
CA LYS A 113 19.41 20.24 0.81
C LYS A 113 19.84 21.11 -0.38
N GLU A 114 21.10 21.52 -0.42
CA GLU A 114 21.60 22.43 -1.46
C GLU A 114 21.61 21.77 -2.84
N ILE A 115 21.81 20.45 -2.90
CA ILE A 115 21.72 19.67 -4.14
C ILE A 115 20.27 19.63 -4.63
N LEU A 116 19.32 19.32 -3.74
CA LEU A 116 17.90 19.31 -4.10
C LEU A 116 17.43 20.68 -4.63
N LEU A 117 17.81 21.77 -3.95
CA LEU A 117 17.48 23.13 -4.39
C LEU A 117 18.08 23.45 -5.75
N ASN A 118 19.35 23.08 -5.98
CA ASN A 118 20.01 23.30 -7.25
C ASN A 118 19.32 22.55 -8.40
N LEU A 119 19.00 21.27 -8.18
CA LEU A 119 18.35 20.42 -9.16
C LEU A 119 16.97 20.97 -9.56
N LEU A 120 16.13 21.31 -8.57
CA LEU A 120 14.76 21.73 -8.83
C LEU A 120 14.63 23.17 -9.33
N ARG A 121 15.51 24.09 -8.92
CA ARG A 121 15.39 25.51 -9.31
C ARG A 121 16.14 25.86 -10.59
N TRP A 122 17.30 25.23 -10.81
CA TRP A 122 18.25 25.69 -11.82
C TRP A 122 18.53 24.62 -12.87
N ARG A 123 18.80 23.38 -12.46
CA ARG A 123 19.23 22.34 -13.41
C ARG A 123 18.06 21.76 -14.21
N PHE A 124 16.93 21.49 -13.54
CA PHE A 124 15.75 20.83 -14.11
C PHE A 124 14.44 21.48 -13.66
N PRO A 125 14.24 22.80 -13.91
CA PRO A 125 13.07 23.54 -13.40
C PRO A 125 11.72 23.09 -14.00
N THR A 126 11.75 22.31 -15.08
CA THR A 126 10.56 21.80 -15.78
C THR A 126 10.35 20.31 -15.60
N ALA A 127 11.21 19.63 -14.82
CA ALA A 127 11.04 18.22 -14.52
C ALA A 127 9.82 18.01 -13.61
N ASN A 128 9.08 16.93 -13.87
CA ASN A 128 7.87 16.55 -13.16
C ASN A 128 8.07 15.28 -12.33
N ASP A 129 9.11 14.49 -12.61
CA ASP A 129 9.35 13.23 -11.93
C ASP A 129 10.81 13.04 -11.45
N PHE A 130 10.96 12.57 -10.22
CA PHE A 130 12.29 12.30 -9.68
C PHE A 130 12.93 11.07 -10.31
N GLY A 131 12.19 9.97 -10.41
CA GLY A 131 12.74 8.66 -10.78
C GLY A 131 13.18 8.59 -12.24
N SER A 132 12.36 9.10 -13.15
CA SER A 132 12.55 8.99 -14.59
C SER A 132 13.25 10.20 -15.23
N GLU A 133 13.27 11.37 -14.58
CA GLU A 133 13.89 12.58 -15.14
C GLU A 133 15.08 13.08 -14.30
N ILE A 134 14.87 13.43 -13.02
CA ILE A 134 15.91 14.09 -12.21
C ILE A 134 17.06 13.13 -11.88
N ILE A 135 16.76 11.95 -11.34
CA ILE A 135 17.78 10.98 -10.91
C ILE A 135 18.65 10.52 -12.09
N PRO A 136 18.09 10.10 -13.25
CA PRO A 136 18.90 9.63 -14.37
C PRO A 136 19.77 10.76 -14.93
N ALA A 137 19.24 11.99 -15.03
CA ALA A 137 20.00 13.13 -15.52
C ALA A 137 21.10 13.60 -14.54
N SER A 138 20.96 13.28 -13.24
CA SER A 138 21.91 13.67 -12.20
C SER A 138 23.03 12.65 -11.97
N ALA A 139 22.87 11.39 -12.39
CA ALA A 139 23.78 10.29 -12.06
C ALA A 139 25.23 10.49 -12.51
N ASN A 140 25.43 11.22 -13.62
CA ASN A 140 26.77 11.51 -14.15
C ASN A 140 27.45 12.71 -13.45
N GLU A 141 26.68 13.63 -12.87
CA GLU A 141 27.17 14.89 -12.30
C GLU A 141 27.36 14.80 -10.78
N PHE A 142 26.48 14.07 -10.09
CA PHE A 142 26.45 13.99 -8.65
C PHE A 142 26.84 12.61 -8.14
N PHE A 143 27.32 12.54 -6.91
CA PHE A 143 27.55 11.24 -6.28
C PHE A 143 26.23 10.68 -5.76
N ILE A 144 25.60 9.81 -6.57
CA ILE A 144 24.39 9.08 -6.22
C ILE A 144 24.75 7.69 -5.71
N LYS A 145 24.25 7.31 -4.53
CA LYS A 145 24.53 6.02 -3.89
C LYS A 145 23.25 5.19 -3.71
N ALA A 146 23.34 3.89 -3.96
CA ALA A 146 22.29 2.94 -3.58
C ALA A 146 22.43 2.54 -2.10
N TYR A 147 21.32 2.56 -1.37
CA TYR A 147 21.19 1.98 -0.04
C TYR A 147 20.28 0.76 -0.13
N LEU A 148 20.76 -0.40 0.30
CA LEU A 148 19.97 -1.62 0.24
C LEU A 148 19.01 -1.71 1.42
N PHE A 149 17.73 -1.82 1.11
CA PHE A 149 16.69 -2.24 2.04
C PHE A 149 16.34 -3.70 1.78
N ASN A 150 16.62 -4.57 2.76
CA ASN A 150 16.41 -6.02 2.64
C ASN A 150 15.36 -6.52 3.64
N ASN A 151 14.18 -5.92 3.63
CA ASN A 151 13.03 -6.31 4.44
C ASN A 151 11.76 -6.26 3.59
N TYR A 152 10.60 -6.55 4.19
CA TYR A 152 9.32 -6.49 3.49
C TYR A 152 9.06 -5.08 2.94
N TRP A 153 8.77 -5.01 1.65
CA TRP A 153 8.31 -3.85 0.93
C TRP A 153 7.34 -4.29 -0.15
N GLU A 154 6.18 -3.64 -0.23
CA GLU A 154 5.25 -3.82 -1.33
C GLU A 154 4.74 -2.45 -1.81
N ASP A 155 4.68 -2.29 -3.13
CA ASP A 155 4.02 -1.18 -3.80
C ASP A 155 2.51 -1.48 -3.88
N ILE A 156 1.70 -0.70 -3.15
CA ILE A 156 0.25 -0.84 -3.08
C ILE A 156 -0.49 0.22 -3.90
N GLY A 157 0.17 0.80 -4.90
CA GLY A 157 -0.39 1.81 -5.81
C GLY A 157 -1.40 1.28 -6.84
N THR A 158 -1.52 -0.04 -7.00
CA THR A 158 -2.51 -0.67 -7.89
C THR A 158 -3.61 -1.38 -7.10
N ILE A 159 -4.80 -1.54 -7.68
CA ILE A 159 -5.91 -2.27 -7.03
C ILE A 159 -5.53 -3.69 -6.66
N ARG A 160 -4.85 -4.41 -7.57
CA ARG A 160 -4.45 -5.80 -7.32
C ARG A 160 -3.44 -5.89 -6.18
N SER A 161 -2.38 -5.09 -6.21
CA SER A 161 -1.35 -5.13 -5.17
C SER A 161 -1.89 -4.66 -3.82
N PHE A 162 -2.75 -3.64 -3.80
CA PHE A 162 -3.47 -3.23 -2.59
C PHE A 162 -4.30 -4.37 -2.00
N PHE A 163 -5.10 -5.05 -2.83
CA PHE A 163 -5.96 -6.15 -2.41
C PHE A 163 -5.14 -7.32 -1.84
N GLU A 164 -4.14 -7.79 -2.58
CA GLU A 164 -3.29 -8.91 -2.17
C GLU A 164 -2.47 -8.58 -0.92
N ALA A 165 -1.92 -7.37 -0.81
CA ALA A 165 -1.14 -6.96 0.37
C ALA A 165 -2.01 -6.89 1.64
N ASN A 166 -3.26 -6.46 1.53
CA ASN A 166 -4.19 -6.46 2.67
C ASN A 166 -4.57 -7.88 3.08
N LEU A 167 -4.91 -8.76 2.12
CA LEU A 167 -5.23 -10.16 2.42
C LEU A 167 -4.01 -10.90 3.00
N ALA A 168 -2.80 -10.62 2.51
CA ALA A 168 -1.58 -11.24 3.03
C ALA A 168 -1.32 -10.98 4.53
N LEU A 169 -1.97 -9.98 5.14
CA LEU A 169 -1.92 -9.74 6.58
C LEU A 169 -2.57 -10.87 7.40
N THR A 170 -3.46 -11.65 6.80
CA THR A 170 -4.14 -12.77 7.47
C THR A 170 -3.31 -14.05 7.49
N GLN A 171 -2.19 -14.08 6.76
CA GLN A 171 -1.29 -15.23 6.70
C GLN A 171 -0.64 -15.52 8.05
N HIS A 172 -0.29 -16.78 8.29
CA HIS A 172 0.36 -17.24 9.50
C HIS A 172 1.69 -17.96 9.21
N PRO A 173 2.86 -17.35 9.53
CA PRO A 173 3.05 -15.97 9.99
C PRO A 173 2.89 -14.95 8.84
N PRO A 174 2.48 -13.70 9.13
CA PRO A 174 2.36 -12.68 8.09
C PRO A 174 3.73 -12.16 7.69
N ARG A 175 3.88 -11.78 6.41
CA ARG A 175 5.13 -11.18 5.90
C ARG A 175 5.35 -9.74 6.40
N PHE A 176 4.27 -9.06 6.79
CA PHE A 176 4.28 -7.73 7.39
C PHE A 176 3.33 -7.67 8.58
N SER A 177 3.73 -6.98 9.64
CA SER A 177 2.90 -6.74 10.82
C SER A 177 2.83 -5.26 11.12
N PHE A 178 1.62 -4.71 11.23
CA PHE A 178 1.40 -3.35 11.73
C PHE A 178 1.79 -3.20 13.20
N TYR A 179 1.74 -4.29 13.97
CA TYR A 179 2.18 -4.34 15.36
C TYR A 179 3.69 -4.53 15.45
N ASP A 180 4.34 -3.69 16.25
CA ASP A 180 5.74 -3.76 16.66
C ASP A 180 5.86 -2.99 17.97
N GLU A 181 6.52 -3.60 18.96
CA GLU A 181 6.63 -3.03 20.30
C GLU A 181 7.49 -1.75 20.35
N THR A 182 8.44 -1.62 19.43
CA THR A 182 9.40 -0.50 19.39
C THR A 182 9.07 0.54 18.32
N LYS A 183 8.52 0.09 17.18
CA LYS A 183 8.25 0.91 15.98
C LYS A 183 6.83 0.67 15.45
N PRO A 184 5.79 0.92 16.27
CA PRO A 184 4.41 0.66 15.87
C PRO A 184 3.97 1.60 14.74
N MET A 185 3.06 1.12 13.90
CA MET A 185 2.35 1.98 12.95
C MET A 185 1.22 2.72 13.67
N TYR A 186 1.29 4.05 13.67
CA TYR A 186 0.27 4.88 14.31
C TYR A 186 -0.91 5.15 13.38
N THR A 187 -2.09 5.31 13.97
CA THR A 187 -3.32 5.79 13.32
C THR A 187 -4.10 6.65 14.30
N SER A 188 -5.07 7.42 13.82
CA SER A 188 -6.00 8.16 14.67
C SER A 188 -6.67 7.25 15.72
N ARG A 189 -6.69 7.73 16.98
CA ARG A 189 -7.37 7.06 18.10
C ARG A 189 -8.87 7.33 18.01
N ARG A 190 -9.68 6.28 17.90
CA ARG A 190 -11.12 6.38 17.64
C ARG A 190 -12.03 5.97 18.81
N ASN A 191 -11.48 5.40 19.88
CA ASN A 191 -12.22 4.91 21.06
C ASN A 191 -13.45 4.05 20.69
N LEU A 192 -13.32 3.20 19.67
CA LEU A 192 -14.39 2.29 19.25
C LEU A 192 -14.54 1.16 20.27
N PRO A 193 -15.77 0.63 20.47
CA PRO A 193 -15.96 -0.53 21.31
C PRO A 193 -15.26 -1.77 20.71
N PRO A 194 -15.02 -2.81 21.52
CA PRO A 194 -14.68 -4.13 21.00
C PRO A 194 -15.73 -4.61 20.00
N SER A 195 -15.32 -5.39 19.00
CA SER A 195 -16.24 -5.95 18.02
C SER A 195 -17.14 -7.01 18.67
N LYS A 196 -18.42 -7.00 18.30
CA LYS A 196 -19.42 -7.96 18.76
C LYS A 196 -19.63 -9.02 17.68
N ILE A 197 -19.44 -10.28 18.07
CA ILE A 197 -19.53 -11.43 17.18
C ILE A 197 -20.56 -12.39 17.76
N ASP A 198 -21.61 -12.65 17.00
CA ASP A 198 -22.71 -13.53 17.39
C ASP A 198 -22.84 -14.69 16.40
N ASN A 199 -22.80 -15.92 16.88
CA ASN A 199 -22.91 -17.18 16.12
C ASN A 199 -22.15 -17.21 14.77
N SER A 200 -20.96 -16.62 14.69
CA SER A 200 -20.24 -16.46 13.43
C SER A 200 -18.96 -17.29 13.41
N LYS A 201 -18.59 -17.78 12.22
CA LYS A 201 -17.35 -18.52 11.99
C LYS A 201 -16.35 -17.63 11.25
N ILE A 202 -15.14 -17.52 11.77
CA ILE A 202 -14.07 -16.68 11.22
C ILE A 202 -12.84 -17.56 11.04
N VAL A 203 -12.29 -17.59 9.82
CA VAL A 203 -11.12 -18.41 9.44
C VAL A 203 -10.13 -17.51 8.70
N ASP A 204 -8.86 -17.55 9.10
CA ASP A 204 -7.76 -16.81 8.46
C ASP A 204 -8.11 -15.35 8.14
N SER A 205 -8.66 -14.62 9.10
CA SER A 205 -9.26 -13.30 8.88
C SER A 205 -8.97 -12.32 10.01
N ILE A 206 -8.96 -11.03 9.68
CA ILE A 206 -8.76 -9.94 10.64
C ILE A 206 -10.08 -9.18 10.82
N ILE A 207 -10.55 -9.06 12.06
CA ILE A 207 -11.72 -8.25 12.41
C ILE A 207 -11.28 -7.01 13.20
N SER A 208 -11.46 -5.84 12.60
CA SER A 208 -11.17 -4.56 13.25
C SER A 208 -12.26 -4.17 14.25
N HIS A 209 -11.90 -3.28 15.18
CA HIS A 209 -12.75 -2.73 16.24
C HIS A 209 -14.10 -2.18 15.77
N GLY A 210 -15.08 -2.25 16.67
CA GLY A 210 -16.40 -1.68 16.46
C GLY A 210 -17.30 -2.44 15.47
N SER A 211 -16.90 -3.64 15.05
CA SER A 211 -17.67 -4.39 14.06
C SER A 211 -18.80 -5.19 14.71
N PHE A 212 -19.89 -5.39 13.98
CA PHE A 212 -21.05 -6.19 14.37
C PHE A 212 -21.26 -7.31 13.36
N LEU A 213 -21.02 -8.55 13.79
CA LEU A 213 -21.13 -9.75 12.97
C LEU A 213 -22.21 -10.66 13.55
N THR A 214 -23.17 -11.08 12.74
CA THR A 214 -24.29 -11.92 13.19
C THR A 214 -24.49 -13.09 12.24
N ASN A 215 -24.32 -14.32 12.74
CA ASN A 215 -24.56 -15.56 12.01
C ASN A 215 -23.93 -15.59 10.59
N CYS A 216 -22.66 -15.20 10.46
CA CYS A 216 -21.96 -15.13 9.18
C CYS A 216 -20.73 -16.05 9.13
N PHE A 217 -20.26 -16.32 7.92
CA PHE A 217 -19.01 -17.03 7.68
C PHE A 217 -18.02 -16.09 6.97
N ILE A 218 -16.84 -15.91 7.55
CA ILE A 218 -15.78 -15.05 7.04
C ILE A 218 -14.50 -15.87 6.90
N GLU A 219 -13.96 -15.93 5.69
CA GLU A 219 -12.76 -16.70 5.33
C GLU A 219 -11.79 -15.80 4.58
N HIS A 220 -10.49 -15.87 4.90
CA HIS A 220 -9.42 -15.17 4.21
C HIS A 220 -9.75 -13.69 3.88
N SER A 221 -10.19 -12.93 4.89
CA SER A 221 -10.73 -11.59 4.69
C SER A 221 -10.26 -10.58 5.75
N VAL A 222 -10.24 -9.31 5.37
CA VAL A 222 -9.98 -8.18 6.28
C VAL A 222 -11.26 -7.37 6.43
N VAL A 223 -11.79 -7.32 7.65
CA VAL A 223 -12.99 -6.55 8.01
C VAL A 223 -12.57 -5.30 8.77
N GLY A 224 -12.76 -4.16 8.14
CA GLY A 224 -12.41 -2.84 8.64
C GLY A 224 -13.32 -2.36 9.77
N ILE A 225 -12.97 -1.21 10.35
CA ILE A 225 -13.66 -0.67 11.52
C ILE A 225 -15.16 -0.43 11.27
N ARG A 226 -15.97 -0.60 12.31
CA ARG A 226 -17.43 -0.31 12.28
C ARG A 226 -18.23 -1.12 11.27
N SER A 227 -17.67 -2.22 10.76
CA SER A 227 -18.35 -3.03 9.75
C SER A 227 -19.59 -3.71 10.33
N ARG A 228 -20.66 -3.79 9.53
CA ARG A 228 -21.87 -4.52 9.88
C ARG A 228 -22.12 -5.61 8.85
N ILE A 229 -22.19 -6.85 9.32
CA ILE A 229 -22.39 -8.02 8.48
C ILE A 229 -23.59 -8.81 9.03
N SER A 230 -24.65 -8.89 8.22
CA SER A 230 -25.91 -9.52 8.58
C SER A 230 -25.87 -11.05 8.48
N SER A 231 -26.96 -11.69 8.87
CA SER A 231 -27.08 -13.15 8.89
C SER A 231 -26.93 -13.82 7.53
N ASN A 232 -26.35 -15.02 7.57
CA ASN A 232 -26.10 -15.89 6.42
C ASN A 232 -25.22 -15.25 5.34
N VAL A 233 -24.44 -14.22 5.68
CA VAL A 233 -23.43 -13.68 4.78
C VAL A 233 -22.22 -14.60 4.74
N HIS A 234 -21.70 -14.83 3.54
CA HIS A 234 -20.40 -15.46 3.33
C HIS A 234 -19.44 -14.45 2.69
N LEU A 235 -18.38 -14.08 3.41
CA LEU A 235 -17.25 -13.33 2.89
C LEU A 235 -16.06 -14.27 2.68
N LYS A 236 -15.51 -14.24 1.48
CA LYS A 236 -14.29 -14.95 1.14
C LYS A 236 -13.37 -14.01 0.36
N ASP A 237 -12.06 -14.03 0.60
CA ASP A 237 -11.10 -13.24 -0.18
C ASP A 237 -11.55 -11.77 -0.32
N THR A 238 -11.91 -11.12 0.80
CA THR A 238 -12.57 -9.80 0.77
C THR A 238 -11.86 -8.80 1.67
N VAL A 239 -11.65 -7.58 1.15
CA VAL A 239 -11.15 -6.43 1.92
C VAL A 239 -12.29 -5.43 2.09
N MET A 240 -12.95 -5.45 3.25
CA MET A 240 -13.99 -4.50 3.59
C MET A 240 -13.39 -3.34 4.40
N LEU A 241 -13.41 -2.12 3.87
CA LEU A 241 -12.83 -0.95 4.55
C LEU A 241 -13.66 -0.51 5.77
N GLY A 242 -14.95 -0.87 5.82
CA GLY A 242 -15.85 -0.64 6.94
C GLY A 242 -16.62 0.67 6.85
N ALA A 243 -16.83 1.37 7.97
CA ALA A 243 -17.66 2.58 8.00
C ALA A 243 -17.04 3.74 8.78
N ASP A 244 -17.37 4.96 8.36
CA ASP A 244 -16.93 6.21 8.96
C ASP A 244 -17.72 6.54 10.24
N TYR A 245 -18.95 6.04 10.36
CA TYR A 245 -19.89 6.26 11.45
C TYR A 245 -20.78 5.02 11.69
N TYR A 246 -21.57 5.04 12.76
CA TYR A 246 -22.68 4.09 12.97
C TYR A 246 -24.01 4.78 12.65
N GLU A 247 -24.98 3.98 12.21
CA GLU A 247 -26.36 4.43 12.02
C GLU A 247 -27.20 4.00 13.22
N THR A 248 -28.00 4.93 13.73
CA THR A 248 -28.97 4.71 14.80
C THR A 248 -30.19 3.94 14.28
N GLU A 249 -30.93 3.28 15.16
CA GLU A 249 -32.14 2.54 14.76
C GLU A 249 -33.17 3.41 14.01
N PRO A 250 -33.46 4.67 14.41
CA PRO A 250 -34.37 5.53 13.64
C PRO A 250 -33.86 5.86 12.24
N GLU A 251 -32.55 6.08 12.07
CA GLU A 251 -31.94 6.32 10.76
C GLU A 251 -32.07 5.09 9.86
N VAL A 252 -31.81 3.89 10.40
CA VAL A 252 -31.97 2.64 9.66
C VAL A 252 -33.41 2.44 9.20
N VAL A 253 -34.40 2.72 10.06
CA VAL A 253 -35.83 2.62 9.69
C VAL A 253 -36.19 3.62 8.58
N ALA A 254 -35.69 4.86 8.66
CA ALA A 254 -35.93 5.87 7.64
C ALA A 254 -35.30 5.47 6.29
N LEU A 255 -34.07 4.95 6.30
CA LEU A 255 -33.39 4.48 5.09
C LEU A 255 -34.15 3.35 4.40
N PHE A 256 -34.66 2.37 5.17
CA PHE A 256 -35.48 1.30 4.59
C PHE A 256 -36.75 1.83 3.92
N ALA A 257 -37.36 2.88 4.50
CA ALA A 257 -38.53 3.53 3.88
C ALA A 257 -38.21 4.24 2.55
N GLU A 258 -36.96 4.67 2.37
CA GLU A 258 -36.43 5.22 1.11
C GLU A 258 -35.95 4.13 0.12
N GLY A 259 -36.14 2.85 0.44
CA GLY A 259 -35.62 1.73 -0.37
C GLY A 259 -34.10 1.59 -0.30
N ARG A 260 -33.47 2.13 0.75
CA ARG A 260 -32.02 2.04 0.98
C ARG A 260 -31.75 1.16 2.19
N GLY A 261 -30.88 0.18 2.04
CA GLY A 261 -30.39 -0.60 3.19
C GLY A 261 -29.48 0.23 4.12
N PRO A 262 -29.24 -0.23 5.35
CA PRO A 262 -28.21 0.35 6.21
C PRO A 262 -26.81 0.14 5.62
N VAL A 263 -25.83 0.87 6.13
CA VAL A 263 -24.40 0.63 5.84
C VAL A 263 -24.02 -0.78 6.28
N GLY A 264 -23.29 -1.48 5.41
CA GLY A 264 -22.85 -2.85 5.64
C GLY A 264 -23.44 -3.81 4.62
N ILE A 265 -23.50 -5.08 5.01
CA ILE A 265 -23.87 -6.19 4.13
C ILE A 265 -25.19 -6.78 4.60
N GLY A 266 -26.17 -6.80 3.68
CA GLY A 266 -27.48 -7.39 3.86
C GLY A 266 -27.45 -8.91 3.95
N GLU A 267 -28.56 -9.47 4.41
CA GLU A 267 -28.71 -10.90 4.69
C GLU A 267 -28.54 -11.78 3.45
N ASN A 268 -28.07 -13.01 3.66
CA ASN A 268 -27.95 -14.06 2.62
C ASN A 268 -27.04 -13.70 1.42
N SER A 269 -26.18 -12.70 1.57
CA SER A 269 -25.28 -12.27 0.50
C SER A 269 -23.97 -13.08 0.49
N LYS A 270 -23.41 -13.33 -0.70
CA LYS A 270 -22.15 -14.06 -0.90
C LYS A 270 -21.18 -13.18 -1.67
N ILE A 271 -20.02 -12.91 -1.09
CA ILE A 271 -19.05 -11.98 -1.67
C ILE A 271 -17.68 -12.65 -1.69
N GLN A 272 -17.04 -12.61 -2.85
CA GLN A 272 -15.73 -13.16 -3.12
C GLN A 272 -14.90 -12.20 -3.98
N ASP A 273 -13.58 -12.19 -3.77
CA ASP A 273 -12.60 -11.48 -4.60
C ASP A 273 -12.93 -9.97 -4.75
N CYS A 274 -13.22 -9.34 -3.61
CA CYS A 274 -13.85 -8.03 -3.58
C CYS A 274 -13.20 -7.04 -2.60
N ILE A 275 -13.11 -5.78 -3.01
CA ILE A 275 -12.90 -4.64 -2.12
C ILE A 275 -14.25 -3.95 -1.89
N ILE A 276 -14.64 -3.79 -0.63
CA ILE A 276 -15.83 -3.02 -0.25
C ILE A 276 -15.37 -1.72 0.42
N ASP A 277 -15.54 -0.59 -0.27
CA ASP A 277 -15.14 0.72 0.26
C ASP A 277 -16.11 1.22 1.35
N LYS A 278 -15.74 2.34 1.96
CA LYS A 278 -16.40 2.93 3.12
C LYS A 278 -17.88 3.18 2.88
N ASN A 279 -18.69 2.86 3.88
CA ASN A 279 -20.11 3.19 3.94
C ASN A 279 -20.94 2.60 2.78
N ALA A 280 -20.43 1.58 2.08
CA ALA A 280 -21.21 0.86 1.09
C ALA A 280 -22.44 0.20 1.73
N ARG A 281 -23.54 0.16 0.98
CA ARG A 281 -24.81 -0.43 1.38
C ARG A 281 -25.11 -1.58 0.43
N ILE A 282 -24.74 -2.78 0.83
CA ILE A 282 -24.98 -3.98 0.03
C ILE A 282 -26.30 -4.59 0.49
N GLY A 283 -27.23 -4.74 -0.45
CA GLY A 283 -28.55 -5.31 -0.21
C GLY A 283 -28.55 -6.78 0.21
N LYS A 284 -29.75 -7.33 0.32
CA LYS A 284 -30.00 -8.74 0.64
C LYS A 284 -29.84 -9.60 -0.60
N ASN A 285 -29.41 -10.85 -0.40
CA ASN A 285 -29.27 -11.86 -1.46
C ASN A 285 -28.34 -11.41 -2.61
N VAL A 286 -27.39 -10.52 -2.34
CA VAL A 286 -26.41 -10.05 -3.33
C VAL A 286 -25.33 -11.12 -3.51
N VAL A 287 -24.94 -11.36 -4.76
CA VAL A 287 -23.80 -12.24 -5.07
C VAL A 287 -22.75 -11.42 -5.81
N ILE A 288 -21.54 -11.34 -5.26
CA ILE A 288 -20.38 -10.75 -5.91
C ILE A 288 -19.33 -11.84 -6.02
N ALA A 289 -19.08 -12.31 -7.23
CA ALA A 289 -18.11 -13.37 -7.50
C ALA A 289 -17.36 -13.20 -8.81
N ASN A 290 -17.78 -12.27 -9.69
CA ASN A 290 -17.15 -12.05 -11.00
C ASN A 290 -16.94 -13.39 -11.75
N SER A 291 -18.00 -14.21 -11.83
CA SER A 291 -17.89 -15.61 -12.30
C SER A 291 -17.45 -15.74 -13.76
N GLU A 292 -17.56 -14.67 -14.54
CA GLU A 292 -17.08 -14.59 -15.92
C GLU A 292 -15.58 -14.26 -16.03
N GLY A 293 -14.92 -13.93 -14.92
CA GLY A 293 -13.48 -13.62 -14.89
C GLY A 293 -13.13 -12.29 -15.57
N VAL A 294 -14.05 -11.31 -15.54
CA VAL A 294 -13.85 -9.98 -16.13
C VAL A 294 -12.61 -9.34 -15.51
N GLN A 295 -11.67 -8.88 -16.34
CA GLN A 295 -10.45 -8.24 -15.86
C GLN A 295 -10.65 -6.75 -15.60
N GLU A 296 -11.36 -6.08 -16.51
CA GLU A 296 -11.52 -4.64 -16.53
C GLU A 296 -12.98 -4.31 -16.88
N GLY A 297 -13.64 -3.51 -16.04
CA GLY A 297 -15.02 -3.11 -16.27
C GLY A 297 -15.38 -1.85 -15.49
N ASP A 298 -15.85 -0.82 -16.18
CA ASP A 298 -16.39 0.37 -15.52
C ASP A 298 -17.92 0.25 -15.45
N ARG A 299 -18.42 0.23 -14.21
CA ARG A 299 -19.84 0.18 -13.86
C ARG A 299 -20.13 1.17 -12.73
N SER A 300 -19.40 2.29 -12.72
CA SER A 300 -19.44 3.24 -11.60
C SER A 300 -20.84 3.80 -11.34
N ASP A 301 -21.67 3.91 -12.39
CA ASP A 301 -23.09 4.30 -12.31
C ASP A 301 -23.95 3.26 -11.56
N GLU A 302 -23.51 2.00 -11.52
CA GLU A 302 -24.12 0.89 -10.77
C GLU A 302 -23.45 0.69 -9.40
N GLY A 303 -22.51 1.55 -9.02
CA GLY A 303 -21.88 1.55 -7.70
C GLY A 303 -20.64 0.67 -7.56
N PHE A 304 -20.10 0.12 -8.65
CA PHE A 304 -18.88 -0.70 -8.60
C PHE A 304 -18.02 -0.57 -9.86
N TYR A 305 -16.79 -1.07 -9.81
CA TYR A 305 -16.00 -1.34 -11.01
C TYR A 305 -15.18 -2.61 -10.82
N ILE A 306 -14.59 -3.13 -11.89
CA ILE A 306 -13.68 -4.26 -11.86
C ILE A 306 -12.33 -3.80 -12.42
N ARG A 307 -11.25 -4.04 -11.66
CA ARG A 307 -9.87 -3.74 -12.05
C ARG A 307 -8.99 -4.95 -11.72
N SER A 308 -8.22 -5.42 -12.70
CA SER A 308 -7.35 -6.60 -12.54
C SER A 308 -8.06 -7.81 -11.92
N GLY A 309 -9.31 -8.04 -12.33
CA GLY A 309 -10.15 -9.15 -11.85
C GLY A 309 -10.79 -8.96 -10.47
N VAL A 310 -10.49 -7.87 -9.75
CA VAL A 310 -11.03 -7.58 -8.42
C VAL A 310 -12.24 -6.65 -8.54
N THR A 311 -13.37 -7.05 -7.97
CA THR A 311 -14.57 -6.20 -7.90
C THR A 311 -14.41 -5.17 -6.78
N VAL A 312 -14.59 -3.88 -7.08
CA VAL A 312 -14.50 -2.79 -6.11
C VAL A 312 -15.86 -2.11 -5.97
N ILE A 313 -16.50 -2.27 -4.81
CA ILE A 313 -17.73 -1.56 -4.46
C ILE A 313 -17.36 -0.15 -3.99
N LEU A 314 -17.96 0.86 -4.62
CA LEU A 314 -17.62 2.27 -4.41
C LEU A 314 -18.06 2.79 -3.05
N LYS A 315 -17.33 3.79 -2.54
CA LYS A 315 -17.69 4.51 -1.31
C LYS A 315 -19.12 5.06 -1.38
N ASN A 316 -19.89 4.88 -0.31
CA ASN A 316 -21.28 5.33 -0.17
C ASN A 316 -22.27 4.75 -1.22
N SER A 317 -21.85 3.80 -2.06
CA SER A 317 -22.71 3.21 -3.08
C SER A 317 -23.80 2.32 -2.48
N VAL A 318 -24.81 2.03 -3.30
CA VAL A 318 -25.90 1.11 -2.95
C VAL A 318 -25.93 0.01 -4.01
N ILE A 319 -25.74 -1.23 -3.57
CA ILE A 319 -25.97 -2.42 -4.39
C ILE A 319 -27.34 -2.96 -4.00
N GLN A 320 -28.26 -3.00 -4.96
CA GLN A 320 -29.65 -3.39 -4.72
C GLN A 320 -29.80 -4.88 -4.35
N ASP A 321 -30.92 -5.21 -3.72
CA ASP A 321 -31.24 -6.59 -3.37
C ASP A 321 -31.22 -7.52 -4.60
N GLY A 322 -30.64 -8.71 -4.44
CA GLY A 322 -30.64 -9.75 -5.47
C GLY A 322 -29.68 -9.52 -6.64
N VAL A 323 -28.90 -8.44 -6.64
CA VAL A 323 -27.91 -8.16 -7.69
C VAL A 323 -26.81 -9.23 -7.72
N VAL A 324 -26.41 -9.64 -8.93
CA VAL A 324 -25.31 -10.57 -9.18
C VAL A 324 -24.23 -9.84 -10.00
N ILE A 325 -22.99 -9.85 -9.50
CA ILE A 325 -21.79 -9.23 -10.09
C ILE A 325 -20.72 -10.29 -10.28
#